data_AF-A0A447U4S1-F1
#
_entry.id   AF-A0A447U4S1-F1
#
_cell.length_a   1.000
_cell.length_b   1.000
_cell.length_c   1.000
_cell.angle_alpha   90.00
_cell.angle_beta   90.00
_cell.angle_gamma   90.00
#
_symmetry.space_group_name_H-M   'P 1'
#
loop_
_entity.id
_entity.type
_entity.pdbx_description
1 polymer ?
#
loop_
_entity_poly.entity_id
_entity_poly.type
_entity_poly.pdbx_seq_one_letter_code
_entity_poly.pdbx_strand_id
1 'polypeptide(L)' 'MYYGFDIGGTKIALGVFDSTRRLQWEKRVSHAPYQL' A
#
# COMPACT_ATOMS: atom_id res chain seq x y z
N MET A 1 1.15 -2.43 -15.78
CA MET A 1 0.99 -1.87 -14.42
C MET A 1 1.64 -2.81 -13.44
N TYR A 2 2.49 -2.29 -12.57
CA TYR A 2 3.09 -3.05 -11.46
C TYR A 2 2.37 -2.68 -10.16
N TYR A 3 2.19 -3.65 -9.26
CA TYR A 3 1.53 -3.45 -7.96
C TYR A 3 2.56 -3.56 -6.84
N GLY A 4 2.45 -2.67 -5.84
CA GLY A 4 3.27 -2.70 -4.63
C GLY A 4 2.40 -2.68 -3.38
N PHE A 5 2.88 -3.36 -2.34
CA PHE A 5 2.27 -3.37 -1.01
C PHE A 5 3.31 -2.97 0.04
N ASP A 6 2.94 -2.05 0.93
CA ASP A 6 3.65 -1.70 2.15
C ASP A 6 2.74 -1.97 3.35
N ILE A 7 3.22 -2.76 4.31
CA ILE A 7 2.46 -3.21 5.47
C ILE A 7 3.23 -2.81 6.73
N GLY A 8 2.75 -1.78 7.41
CA GLY A 8 3.16 -1.41 8.77
C GLY A 8 2.09 -1.82 9.77
N GLY A 9 2.44 -1.97 11.05
CA GLY A 9 1.60 -2.60 12.08
C GLY A 9 0.17 -2.05 12.27
N THR A 10 -0.17 -0.88 11.73
CA THR A 10 -1.53 -0.31 11.74
C THR A 10 -1.97 0.28 10.39
N LYS A 11 -1.13 0.16 9.35
CA LYS A 11 -1.34 0.84 8.06
C LYS A 11 -0.88 -0.04 6.91
N ILE A 12 -1.72 -0.11 5.89
CA ILE A 12 -1.42 -0.78 4.63
C ILE A 12 -1.50 0.26 3.51
N ALA A 13 -0.52 0.27 2.61
CA ALA A 13 -0.56 1.02 1.37
C ALA A 13 -0.50 0.07 0.16
N LEU A 14 -1.36 0.33 -0.83
CA LEU A 14 -1.39 -0.34 -2.13
C LEU A 14 -1.08 0.68 -3.21
N GLY A 15 -0.02 0.45 -3.98
CA GLY A 15 0.41 1.32 -5.08
C GLY A 15 0.28 0.66 -6.45
N VAL A 16 -0.06 1.45 -7.45
CA VAL A 16 -0.04 1.09 -8.88
C VAL A 16 1.04 1.93 -9.57
N PHE A 17 1.94 1.27 -10.27
CA PHE A 17 3.10 1.89 -10.92
C PHE A 17 3.11 1.64 -12.44
N ASP A 18 3.63 2.60 -13.19
CA ASP A 18 3.87 2.47 -14.62
C ASP A 18 5.11 1.60 -14.94
N SER A 19 5.43 1.44 -16.22
CA SER A 19 6.57 0.64 -16.69
C SER A 19 7.92 1.14 -16.17
N THR A 20 8.03 2.41 -15.82
CA THR A 20 9.23 3.06 -15.28
C THR A 20 9.29 3.07 -13.76
N ARG A 21 8.37 2.35 -13.10
CA ARG A 21 8.20 2.30 -11.63
C ARG A 21 7.81 3.64 -11.01
N ARG A 22 7.16 4.54 -11.75
CA ARG A 22 6.58 5.76 -11.16
C ARG A 22 5.17 5.48 -10.67
N LEU A 23 4.86 5.97 -9.46
CA LEU A 23 3.55 5.84 -8.84
C LEU A 23 2.50 6.59 -9.67
N GLN A 24 1.45 5.88 -10.05
CA GLN A 24 0.30 6.42 -10.78
C GLN A 24 -0.92 6.59 -9.87
N TRP A 25 -1.09 5.69 -8.90
CA TRP A 25 -2.17 5.75 -7.93
C TRP A 25 -1.82 5.01 -6.65
N GLU A 26 -2.39 5.44 -5.52
CA GLU A 26 -2.22 4.80 -4.22
C GLU A 26 -3.54 4.77 -3.43
N LYS A 27 -3.77 3.69 -2.69
CA LYS A 27 -4.76 3.64 -1.60
C LYS A 27 -4.10 3.23 -0.30
N ARG A 28 -4.38 4.01 0.75
CA ARG A 28 -3.97 3.73 2.13
C ARG A 28 -5.18 3.33 2.94
N VAL A 29 -5.02 2.28 3.74
CA VAL A 29 -6.02 1.81 4.69
C VAL A 29 -5.37 1.73 6.06
N SER A 30 -5.97 2.39 7.05
CA SER A 30 -5.61 2.16 8.44
C SER A 30 -6.46 0.99 8.95
N HIS A 31 -5.84 0.08 9.71
CA HIS A 31 -6.57 -0.96 10.42
C HIS A 31 -6.19 -0.92 11.89
N ALA A 32 -7.13 -1.32 12.75
CA ALA A 32 -6.85 -1.47 14.17
C ALA A 32 -5.76 -2.55 14.37
N PRO A 33 -4.85 -2.38 15.35
CA PRO A 33 -4.01 -3.48 15.79
C PRO A 33 -4.91 -4.56 16.38
N TYR A 34 -4.64 -5.82 16.05
CA TYR A 34 -5.26 -6.94 16.77
C TYR A 34 -4.84 -6.83 18.24
N GLN A 35 -5.81 -6.67 19.14
CA GLN A 35 -5.59 -6.76 20.59
C GLN A 35 -5.70 -8.24 20.97
N LEU A 36 -4.61 -8.81 21.48
CA LEU A 36 -4.52 -10.17 22.02
C LEU A 36 -5.00 -10.19 23.48
#